data_AF-A0A936GZD3-F1
#
_entry.id   AF-A0A936GZD3-F1
#
_cell.length_a   1.000
_cell.length_b   1.000
_cell.length_c   1.000
_cell.angle_alpha   90.00
_cell.angle_beta   90.00
_cell.angle_gamma   90.00
#
_symmetry.space_group_name_H-M   'P 1'
#
loop_
_entity.id
_entity.type
_entity.pdbx_description
1 polymer ?
#
loop_
_entity_poly.entity_id
_entity_poly.type
_entity_poly.pdbx_seq_one_letter_code
_entity_poly.pdbx_strand_id
1 'polypeptide(L)'
;MVTGYEGRFTALKFRVEKGGINMHKVAIHYGNGDVQEIETRNDIPAGGESRLINLPGNRRVIRKVVFWYDTKNYAGQKATVELWGRH
;
A
#
# COMPACT_ATOMS: atom_id res chain seq x y z
N MET A 1 -13.46 2.29 -2.94
CA MET A 1 -13.60 0.94 -2.34
C MET A 1 -12.66 0.03 -3.14
N VAL A 2 -11.54 -0.43 -2.58
CA VAL A 2 -10.65 -1.37 -3.29
C VAL A 2 -10.99 -2.77 -2.79
N THR A 3 -11.66 -3.54 -3.63
CA THR A 3 -12.10 -4.91 -3.39
C THR A 3 -11.14 -5.84 -4.13
N GLY A 4 -10.05 -6.22 -3.48
CA GLY A 4 -9.19 -7.31 -3.95
C GLY A 4 -9.52 -8.57 -3.16
N TYR A 5 -10.59 -9.26 -3.53
CA TYR A 5 -11.01 -10.52 -2.91
C TYR A 5 -10.52 -11.68 -3.75
N GLU A 6 -9.22 -11.87 -3.91
CA GLU A 6 -8.70 -13.08 -4.56
C GLU A 6 -7.20 -13.23 -4.33
N GLY A 7 -6.79 -14.46 -3.99
CA GLY A 7 -5.41 -14.88 -4.03
C GLY A 7 -4.67 -14.70 -2.71
N ARG A 8 -3.91 -15.73 -2.34
CA ARG A 8 -3.03 -15.66 -1.18
C ARG A 8 -1.71 -15.02 -1.62
N PHE A 9 -1.33 -13.89 -1.06
CA PHE A 9 -0.14 -13.16 -1.51
C PHE A 9 1.09 -13.48 -0.65
N THR A 10 2.27 -13.41 -1.26
CA THR A 10 3.56 -13.55 -0.59
C THR A 10 4.24 -12.20 -0.33
N ALA A 11 3.97 -11.21 -1.19
CA ALA A 11 4.49 -9.87 -1.04
C ALA A 11 3.54 -8.82 -1.63
N LEU A 12 3.64 -7.60 -1.10
CA LEU A 12 2.95 -6.42 -1.61
C LEU A 12 3.96 -5.34 -2.02
N LYS A 13 3.56 -4.51 -2.98
CA LYS A 13 4.25 -3.28 -3.36
C LYS A 13 3.21 -2.25 -3.74
N PHE A 14 3.48 -0.98 -3.48
CA PHE A 14 2.62 0.09 -3.96
C PHE A 14 3.40 1.11 -4.77
N ARG A 15 2.71 1.74 -5.73
CA ARG A 15 3.24 2.75 -6.63
C ARG A 15 2.40 4.01 -6.53
N VAL A 16 3.04 5.16 -6.65
CA VAL A 16 2.39 6.46 -6.60
C VAL A 16 2.54 7.11 -7.96
N GLU A 17 1.43 7.46 -8.60
CA GLU A 17 1.41 8.12 -9.90
C GLU A 17 0.81 9.53 -9.81
N LYS A 18 1.15 10.36 -10.81
CA LYS A 18 0.69 11.75 -11.03
C LYS A 18 1.17 12.77 -10.00
N GLY A 19 1.02 12.52 -8.70
CA GLY A 19 1.40 13.44 -7.63
C GLY A 19 2.15 12.74 -6.50
N GLY A 20 3.18 13.38 -5.97
CA GLY A 20 3.93 12.84 -4.82
C GLY A 20 3.11 12.84 -3.53
N ILE A 21 3.37 11.86 -2.68
CA ILE A 21 2.73 11.74 -1.36
C ILE A 21 3.78 11.55 -0.26
N ASN A 22 3.45 12.04 0.92
CA ASN A 22 4.12 11.64 2.14
C ASN A 22 3.32 10.48 2.75
N MET A 23 3.83 9.26 2.63
CA MET A 23 3.24 8.12 3.30
C MET A 23 3.60 8.17 4.78
N HIS A 24 2.67 7.80 5.66
CA HIS A 24 2.92 7.70 7.09
C HIS A 24 2.84 6.27 7.57
N LYS A 25 1.77 5.58 7.15
CA LYS A 25 1.43 4.25 7.64
C LYS A 25 0.69 3.45 6.59
N VAL A 26 0.95 2.16 6.59
CA VAL A 26 0.17 1.16 5.86
C VAL A 26 -0.28 0.09 6.84
N ALA A 27 -1.57 -0.25 6.83
CA ALA A 27 -2.11 -1.36 7.62
C ALA A 27 -2.72 -2.41 6.69
N ILE A 28 -2.25 -3.63 6.84
CA ILE A 28 -2.71 -4.79 6.07
C ILE A 28 -3.58 -5.60 7.01
N HIS A 29 -4.87 -5.69 6.69
CA HIS A 29 -5.82 -6.56 7.38
C HIS A 29 -5.88 -7.88 6.64
N TYR A 30 -5.50 -8.95 7.33
CA TYR A 30 -5.52 -10.30 6.80
C TYR A 30 -6.90 -10.96 6.97
N GLY A 31 -7.14 -12.01 6.18
CA GLY A 31 -8.39 -12.78 6.23
C GLY A 31 -8.65 -13.47 7.56
N ASN A 32 -7.60 -13.77 8.32
CA ASN A 32 -7.68 -14.39 9.65
C ASN A 32 -7.84 -13.38 10.81
N GLY A 33 -7.97 -12.08 10.51
CA GLY A 33 -8.15 -11.02 11.51
C GLY A 33 -6.86 -10.37 11.99
N ASP A 34 -5.68 -10.94 11.68
CA ASP A 34 -4.39 -10.29 11.98
C ASP A 34 -4.29 -8.93 11.26
N VAL A 35 -3.65 -7.97 11.92
CA VAL A 35 -3.32 -6.67 11.34
C VAL A 35 -1.82 -6.47 11.41
N GLN A 36 -1.21 -6.24 10.26
CA GLN A 36 0.19 -5.82 10.19
C GLN A 36 0.26 -4.34 9.86
N GLU A 37 0.83 -3.58 10.79
CA GLU A 37 1.04 -2.16 10.65
C GLU A 37 2.50 -1.88 10.29
N ILE A 38 2.70 -1.06 9.27
CA ILE A 38 4.02 -0.69 8.77
C ILE A 38 4.08 0.84 8.77
N GLU A 39 4.77 1.38 9.75
CA GLU A 39 5.15 2.80 9.74
C GLU A 39 6.13 3.02 8.59
N THR A 40 5.72 3.83 7.64
CA THR A 40 6.45 4.10 6.40
C THR A 40 6.48 5.60 6.24
N ARG A 41 7.27 6.29 7.08
CA ARG A 41 7.51 7.73 6.98
C ARG A 41 8.42 8.01 5.81
N ASN A 42 7.87 7.88 4.60
CA ASN A 42 8.60 7.98 3.37
C ASN A 42 7.93 8.97 2.44
N ASP A 43 8.76 9.85 1.90
CA ASP A 43 8.39 10.65 0.76
C ASP A 43 8.45 9.80 -0.51
N ILE A 44 7.33 9.71 -1.23
CA ILE A 44 7.26 8.98 -2.49
C ILE A 44 6.91 9.98 -3.59
N PRO A 45 7.87 10.31 -4.48
CA PRO A 45 7.63 11.23 -5.57
C PRO A 45 6.65 10.63 -6.60
N ALA A 46 6.12 11.47 -7.48
CA ALA A 46 5.29 11.01 -8.58
C ALA A 46 6.07 10.02 -9.47
N GLY A 47 5.45 8.89 -9.81
CA GLY A 47 6.07 7.76 -10.50
C GLY A 47 6.90 6.83 -9.60
N GLY A 48 7.09 7.21 -8.33
CA GLY A 48 7.84 6.46 -7.34
C GLY A 48 7.11 5.23 -6.81
N GLU A 49 7.88 4.37 -6.16
CA GLU A 49 7.42 3.06 -5.70
C GLU A 49 7.93 2.75 -4.29
N SER A 50 7.16 1.94 -3.56
CA SER A 50 7.54 1.44 -2.26
C SER A 50 8.56 0.31 -2.36
N ARG A 51 9.26 0.06 -1.25
CA ARG A 51 9.93 -1.23 -1.04
C ARG A 51 8.94 -2.39 -1.11
N LEU A 52 9.46 -3.57 -1.43
CA LEU A 52 8.70 -4.81 -1.34
C LEU A 52 8.38 -5.12 0.13
N ILE A 53 7.11 -5.34 0.43
CA ILE A 53 6.62 -5.74 1.75
C ILE A 53 6.38 -7.25 1.70
N ASN A 54 7.26 -8.03 2.31
CA ASN A 54 7.07 -9.47 2.45
C ASN A 54 5.97 -9.75 3.47
N LEU A 55 5.04 -10.63 3.14
CA LEU A 55 3.96 -11.05 4.02
C LEU A 55 4.39 -12.31 4.79
N PRO A 56 4.35 -12.29 6.13
CA PRO A 56 4.77 -13.43 6.93
C PRO A 56 3.80 -14.62 6.76
N GLY A 57 4.33 -15.83 6.71
CA GLY A 57 3.53 -17.06 6.65
C GLY A 57 3.17 -17.55 5.25
N ASN A 58 4.04 -17.35 4.26
CA ASN A 58 4.02 -18.01 2.94
C ASN A 58 2.63 -18.18 2.32
N ARG A 59 1.99 -17.05 1.95
CA ARG A 59 0.68 -16.92 1.26
C ARG A 59 -0.49 -16.56 2.20
N ARG A 60 -0.65 -15.26 2.46
CA ARG A 60 -1.74 -14.71 3.28
C ARG A 60 -2.91 -14.20 2.42
N VAL A 61 -4.14 -14.43 2.85
CA VAL A 61 -5.32 -13.77 2.27
C VAL A 61 -5.38 -12.35 2.80
N ILE A 62 -5.49 -11.37 1.90
CA ILE A 62 -5.60 -9.96 2.28
C ILE A 62 -7.05 -9.54 2.13
N ARG A 63 -7.62 -9.01 3.21
CA ARG A 63 -9.00 -8.54 3.24
C ARG A 63 -9.09 -7.06 2.89
N LYS A 64 -8.16 -6.26 3.40
CA LYS A 64 -8.15 -4.81 3.24
C LYS A 64 -6.74 -4.27 3.43
N VAL A 65 -6.38 -3.26 2.66
CA VAL A 65 -5.19 -2.43 2.92
C VAL A 65 -5.65 -1.00 3.15
N VAL A 66 -5.11 -0.37 4.21
CA VAL A 66 -5.39 1.01 4.59
C VAL A 66 -4.11 1.81 4.48
N PHE A 67 -4.16 2.94 3.77
CA PHE A 67 -3.05 3.87 3.61
C PHE A 67 -3.36 5.17 4.35
N TRP A 68 -2.40 5.64 5.14
CA TRP A 68 -2.41 6.98 5.71
C TRP A 68 -1.32 7.79 5.04
N TYR A 69 -1.71 8.82 4.30
CA TYR A 69 -0.80 9.66 3.54
C TYR A 69 -1.33 11.09 3.46
N ASP A 70 -0.40 12.03 3.28
CA ASP A 70 -0.71 13.39 2.90
C ASP A 70 -0.22 13.63 1.47
N THR A 71 -1.04 14.27 0.64
CA THR A 71 -0.59 14.70 -0.69
C THR A 71 0.31 15.91 -0.54
N LYS A 72 1.46 15.91 -1.22
CA LYS A 72 2.38 17.06 -1.22
C LYS A 72 1.92 18.25 -2.08
N ASN A 73 0.67 18.27 -2.53
CA ASN A 73 0.33 19.12 -3.65
C ASN A 73 -0.11 20.54 -3.26
N TYR A 74 0.68 21.52 -3.72
CA TYR A 74 0.34 22.94 -3.77
C TYR A 74 -0.49 23.32 -5.01
N ALA A 75 -0.66 22.43 -6.01
CA ALA A 75 -1.20 22.75 -7.33
C ALA A 75 -2.39 21.87 -7.82
N GLY A 76 -3.06 21.13 -6.92
CA GLY A 76 -4.34 20.47 -7.23
C GLY A 76 -4.29 19.15 -8.04
N GLN A 77 -3.11 18.58 -8.32
CA GLN A 77 -3.02 17.27 -8.99
C GLN A 77 -3.26 16.12 -7.98
N LYS A 78 -4.20 15.23 -8.30
CA LYS A 78 -4.53 14.09 -7.43
C LYS A 78 -3.48 12.98 -7.59
N ALA A 79 -2.85 12.60 -6.49
CA ALA A 79 -2.01 11.40 -6.45
C ALA A 79 -2.88 10.15 -6.63
N THR A 80 -2.38 9.18 -7.41
CA THR A 80 -3.00 7.87 -7.57
C THR A 80 -2.12 6.83 -6.91
N VAL A 81 -2.66 6.02 -6.01
CA VAL A 81 -1.92 4.95 -5.34
C VAL A 81 -2.38 3.62 -5.89
N GLU A 82 -1.47 2.88 -6.50
CA GLU A 82 -1.71 1.53 -7.03
C GLU A 82 -1.10 0.49 -6.09
N LEU A 83 -1.84 -0.56 -5.77
CA LEU A 83 -1.36 -1.67 -4.95
C LEU A 83 -1.20 -2.92 -5.82
N TRP A 84 -0.01 -3.51 -5.75
CA TRP A 84 0.39 -4.70 -6.49
C TRP A 84 0.67 -5.84 -5.51
N GLY A 85 0.21 -7.05 -5.84
CA GLY A 85 0.44 -8.25 -5.05
C GLY A 85 1.18 -9.32 -5.84
N ARG A 86 2.12 -10.01 -5.18
CA ARG A 86 2.79 -11.21 -5.71
C ARG A 86 2.12 -12.46 -5.15
N HIS A 87 1.73 -13.40 -6.01
CA HIS A 87 1.08 -14.67 -5.66
C HIS A 87 2.05 -15.85 -5.77
#